data_AF-A0A5N5TJN1-F1
#
_entry.id   AF-A0A5N5TJN1-F1
#
_cell.length_a   1.000
_cell.length_b   1.000
_cell.length_c   1.000
_cell.angle_alpha   90.00
_cell.angle_beta   90.00
_cell.angle_gamma   90.00
#
_symmetry.space_group_name_H-M   'P 1'
#
loop_
_entity.id
_entity.type
_entity.pdbx_description
1 polymer ?
#
loop_
_entity_poly.entity_id
_entity_poly.type
_entity_poly.pdbx_seq_one_letter_code
_entity_poly.pdbx_strand_id
1 'polypeptide(L)'
;YATTILILALLGRLFITGAYYISLQYCPEIFPTVIRGRGVAMAETFGGIAIFVSPIIVYLIEYHPGLPMMILSCLAIFGGVITVILPETKGKSLPQTLQEGEAFLSTANVPPEVKRENQTS
;
A
#
# COMPACT_ATOMS: atom_id res chain seq x y z
N TYR A 1 9.10 -27.96 -20.18
CA TYR A 1 8.95 -27.44 -18.80
C TYR A 1 9.57 -26.05 -18.62
N ALA A 2 10.87 -25.87 -18.90
CA ALA A 2 11.54 -24.57 -18.72
C ALA A 2 10.90 -23.41 -19.52
N THR A 3 10.56 -23.61 -20.79
CA THR A 3 9.95 -22.57 -21.63
C THR A 3 8.57 -22.12 -21.11
N THR A 4 7.74 -23.05 -20.66
CA THR A 4 6.41 -22.74 -20.11
C THR A 4 6.51 -21.94 -18.81
N ILE A 5 7.45 -22.30 -17.93
CA ILE A 5 7.72 -21.57 -16.68
C ILE A 5 8.23 -20.16 -17.00
N LEU A 6 9.12 -20.02 -18.00
CA LEU A 6 9.62 -18.73 -18.46
C LEU A 6 8.51 -17.84 -19.02
N ILE A 7 7.64 -18.37 -19.88
CA ILE A 7 6.51 -17.62 -20.44
C ILE A 7 5.59 -17.14 -19.31
N LEU A 8 5.26 -18.02 -18.35
CA LEU A 8 4.41 -17.66 -17.22
C LEU A 8 5.08 -16.60 -16.31
N ALA A 9 6.38 -16.73 -16.05
CA ALA A 9 7.15 -15.77 -15.26
C ALA A 9 7.23 -14.39 -15.95
N LEU A 10 7.43 -14.36 -17.27
CA LEU A 10 7.47 -13.13 -18.05
C LEU A 10 6.11 -12.43 -18.07
N LEU A 11 5.02 -13.19 -18.28
CA LEU A 11 3.66 -12.66 -18.19
C LEU A 11 3.41 -12.04 -16.81
N GLY A 12 3.68 -12.77 -15.73
CA GLY A 12 3.52 -12.24 -14.36
C GLY A 12 4.33 -10.97 -14.14
N ARG A 13 5.58 -10.93 -14.60
CA ARG A 13 6.44 -9.74 -14.51
C ARG A 13 5.86 -8.55 -15.28
N LEU A 14 5.31 -8.77 -16.48
CA LEU A 14 4.68 -7.73 -17.28
C LEU A 14 3.46 -7.14 -16.57
N PHE A 15 2.59 -7.97 -16.01
CA PHE A 15 1.42 -7.50 -15.27
C PHE A 15 1.78 -6.67 -14.04
N ILE A 16 2.73 -7.15 -13.22
CA ILE A 16 3.18 -6.43 -12.02
C ILE A 16 3.80 -5.08 -12.41
N THR A 17 4.67 -5.08 -13.41
CA THR A 17 5.34 -3.87 -13.90
C THR A 17 4.34 -2.88 -14.47
N GLY A 18 3.39 -3.35 -15.28
CA GLY A 18 2.33 -2.52 -15.84
C GLY A 18 1.44 -1.89 -14.77
N ALA A 19 0.98 -2.69 -13.79
CA ALA A 19 0.18 -2.19 -12.68
C ALA A 19 0.94 -1.13 -11.86
N TYR A 20 2.24 -1.31 -11.63
CA TYR A 20 3.09 -0.33 -10.95
C TYR A 20 3.15 1.00 -11.71
N TYR A 21 3.41 0.98 -13.02
CA TYR A 21 3.46 2.21 -13.83
C TYR A 21 2.11 2.90 -13.93
N ILE A 22 1.02 2.14 -14.10
CA ILE A 22 -0.34 2.70 -14.11
C ILE A 22 -0.64 3.37 -12.77
N SER A 23 -0.29 2.72 -11.66
CA SER A 23 -0.48 3.29 -10.32
C SER A 23 0.35 4.57 -10.15
N LEU A 24 1.61 4.60 -10.59
CA LEU A 24 2.44 5.80 -10.55
C LEU A 24 1.91 6.94 -11.42
N GLN A 25 1.28 6.63 -12.55
CA GLN A 25 0.70 7.61 -13.48
C GLN A 25 -0.70 8.07 -13.06
N TYR A 26 -1.45 7.25 -12.31
CA TYR A 26 -2.80 7.57 -11.83
C TYR A 26 -2.80 8.24 -10.45
N CYS A 27 -1.86 7.86 -9.57
CA CYS A 27 -1.58 8.54 -8.32
C CYS A 27 -1.52 10.07 -8.45
N PRO A 28 -0.86 10.67 -9.45
CA PRO A 28 -0.83 12.11 -9.61
C PRO A 28 -2.16 12.78 -9.89
N GLU A 29 -3.11 12.05 -10.48
CA GLU A 29 -4.42 12.56 -10.86
C GLU A 29 -5.39 12.55 -9.68
N ILE A 30 -5.21 11.60 -8.75
CA ILE A 30 -6.09 11.43 -7.58
C ILE A 30 -5.49 12.06 -6.31
N PHE A 31 -4.16 12.09 -6.18
CA PHE A 31 -3.49 12.58 -4.97
C PHE A 31 -2.92 14.01 -5.16
N PRO A 32 -3.27 14.97 -4.27
CA PRO A 32 -2.61 16.27 -4.24
C PRO A 32 -1.09 16.13 -4.01
N THR A 33 -0.33 17.09 -4.55
CA THR A 33 1.16 17.07 -4.61
C THR A 33 1.86 16.81 -3.28
N VAL A 34 1.25 17.20 -2.16
CA VAL A 34 1.78 17.00 -0.79
C VAL A 34 1.75 15.55 -0.30
N ILE A 35 0.80 14.72 -0.74
CA ILE A 35 0.67 13.33 -0.26
C ILE A 35 1.15 12.30 -1.29
N ARG A 36 1.29 12.69 -2.56
CA ARG A 36 1.81 11.82 -3.63
C ARG A 36 3.16 11.20 -3.26
N GLY A 37 4.11 12.02 -2.81
CA GLY A 37 5.44 11.55 -2.42
C GLY A 37 5.41 10.60 -1.22
N ARG A 38 4.52 10.84 -0.25
CA ARG A 38 4.37 9.99 0.95
C ARG A 38 3.80 8.62 0.62
N GLY A 39 2.79 8.55 -0.26
CA GLY A 39 2.19 7.28 -0.68
C GLY A 39 3.18 6.38 -1.43
N VAL A 40 3.92 6.94 -2.38
CA VAL A 40 4.96 6.20 -3.12
C VAL A 40 6.09 5.77 -2.18
N ALA A 41 6.54 6.65 -1.28
CA ALA A 41 7.57 6.31 -0.31
C ALA A 41 7.15 5.16 0.62
N MET A 42 5.90 5.14 1.10
CA MET A 42 5.40 4.02 1.91
C MET A 42 5.43 2.69 1.13
N ALA A 43 4.96 2.68 -0.11
CA ALA A 43 5.01 1.48 -0.96
C ALA A 43 6.45 0.96 -1.14
N GLU A 44 7.40 1.85 -1.44
CA GLU A 44 8.82 1.51 -1.55
C GLU A 44 9.42 1.02 -0.23
N THR A 45 9.02 1.56 0.93
CA THR A 45 9.50 1.06 2.22
C THR A 45 9.06 -0.38 2.49
N PHE A 46 7.82 -0.75 2.18
CA PHE A 46 7.35 -2.14 2.28
C PHE A 46 8.07 -3.04 1.28
N GLY A 47 8.31 -2.56 0.06
CA GLY A 47 9.12 -3.27 -0.94
C GLY A 47 10.56 -3.50 -0.45
N GLY A 48 11.17 -2.49 0.16
CA GLY A 48 12.49 -2.58 0.78
C GLY A 48 12.53 -3.63 1.89
N ILE A 49 11.55 -3.66 2.79
CA ILE A 49 11.44 -4.69 3.83
C ILE A 49 11.35 -6.08 3.21
N ALA A 50 10.56 -6.27 2.14
CA ALA A 50 10.48 -7.55 1.44
C ALA A 50 11.82 -8.00 0.85
N ILE A 51 12.63 -7.06 0.34
CA ILE A 51 13.99 -7.34 -0.17
C ILE A 51 14.91 -7.80 0.97
N PHE A 52 14.85 -7.17 2.16
CA PHE A 52 15.61 -7.61 3.33
C PHE A 52 15.18 -8.98 3.86
N VAL A 53 13.89 -9.29 3.77
CA VAL A 53 13.33 -10.58 4.20
C VAL A 53 13.67 -11.72 3.23
N SER A 54 13.91 -11.41 1.95
CA SER A 54 14.26 -12.39 0.91
C SER A 54 15.43 -13.33 1.27
N PRO A 55 16.65 -12.85 1.62
CA PRO A 55 17.76 -13.72 1.99
C PRO A 55 17.50 -14.55 3.25
N ILE A 56 16.70 -14.05 4.20
CA ILE A 56 16.30 -14.79 5.41
C ILE A 56 15.45 -16.01 5.04
N ILE A 57 14.53 -15.85 4.10
CA ILE A 57 13.69 -16.95 3.59
C ILE A 57 14.53 -17.96 2.79
N VAL A 58 15.47 -17.47 1.97
CA VAL A 58 16.36 -18.32 1.16
C VAL A 58 17.29 -19.16 2.04
N TYR A 59 17.78 -18.61 3.15
CA TYR A 59 18.61 -19.37 4.11
C TYR A 59 17.86 -20.58 4.68
N LEU A 60 16.53 -20.50 4.81
CA LEU A 60 15.69 -21.58 5.32
C LEU A 60 15.59 -22.79 4.36
N ILE A 61 16.04 -22.64 3.11
CA ILE A 61 16.14 -23.72 2.11
C ILE A 61 17.10 -24.81 2.55
N GLU A 62 18.15 -24.45 3.30
CA GLU A 62 19.18 -25.40 3.76
C GLU A 62 18.59 -26.48 4.67
N TYR A 63 17.49 -26.18 5.39
CA TYR A 63 16.80 -27.15 6.24
C TYR A 63 15.74 -27.95 5.47
N HIS A 64 14.93 -27.28 4.65
CA HIS A 64 13.92 -27.94 3.81
C HIS A 64 13.67 -27.15 2.52
N PRO A 65 13.82 -27.76 1.32
CA PRO A 65 13.69 -27.07 0.03
C PRO A 65 12.27 -26.60 -0.29
N GLY A 66 11.24 -27.11 0.41
CA GLY A 66 9.84 -26.72 0.24
C GLY A 66 9.38 -25.54 1.10
N LEU A 67 10.10 -25.22 2.19
CA LEU A 67 9.71 -24.15 3.12
C LEU A 67 9.62 -22.76 2.50
N PRO A 68 10.58 -22.27 1.70
CA PRO A 68 10.48 -20.90 1.18
C PRO A 68 9.29 -20.74 0.23
N MET A 69 8.97 -21.75 -0.58
CA MET A 69 7.87 -21.69 -1.53
C MET A 69 6.55 -21.65 -0.79
N MET A 70 6.38 -22.45 0.26
CA MET A 70 5.18 -22.38 1.10
C MET A 70 5.04 -21.02 1.77
N ILE A 71 6.11 -20.48 2.37
CA ILE A 71 6.09 -19.18 3.05
C ILE A 71 5.72 -18.07 2.06
N LEU A 72 6.38 -18.00 0.91
CA LEU A 72 6.12 -17.00 -0.11
C LEU A 72 4.71 -17.11 -0.70
N SER A 73 4.22 -18.33 -0.97
CA SER A 73 2.86 -18.55 -1.45
C SER A 73 1.81 -18.16 -0.41
N CYS A 74 2.02 -18.48 0.88
CA CYS A 74 1.13 -18.06 1.96
C CYS A 74 1.10 -16.53 2.11
N LEU A 75 2.27 -15.87 2.06
CA LEU A 75 2.37 -14.40 2.07
C LEU A 75 1.66 -13.77 0.87
N ALA A 76 1.80 -14.34 -0.33
CA ALA A 76 1.14 -13.86 -1.53
C ALA A 76 -0.39 -14.01 -1.44
N ILE A 77 -0.88 -15.15 -0.96
CA ILE A 77 -2.32 -15.38 -0.74
C ILE A 77 -2.84 -14.43 0.34
N PHE A 78 -2.12 -14.26 1.44
CA PHE A 78 -2.53 -13.37 2.52
C PHE A 78 -2.59 -11.91 2.05
N GLY A 79 -1.57 -11.45 1.31
CA GLY A 79 -1.56 -10.13 0.69
C GLY A 79 -2.68 -9.94 -0.33
N GLY A 80 -2.94 -10.95 -1.18
CA GLY A 80 -4.07 -10.93 -2.12
C GLY A 80 -5.42 -10.90 -1.42
N VAL A 81 -5.61 -11.70 -0.36
CA VAL A 81 -6.82 -11.72 0.46
C VAL A 81 -7.02 -10.39 1.17
N ILE A 82 -5.97 -9.79 1.74
CA ILE A 82 -6.04 -8.43 2.31
C ILE A 82 -6.42 -7.42 1.22
N THR A 83 -5.89 -7.56 0.01
CA THR A 83 -6.20 -6.67 -1.12
C THR A 83 -7.66 -6.81 -1.57
N VAL A 84 -8.23 -8.02 -1.48
CA VAL A 84 -9.67 -8.28 -1.75
C VAL A 84 -10.56 -7.81 -0.59
N ILE A 85 -10.07 -7.91 0.65
CA ILE A 85 -10.76 -7.46 1.87
C ILE A 85 -10.70 -5.93 2.00
N LEU A 86 -9.69 -5.27 1.42
CA LEU A 86 -9.74 -3.84 1.15
C LEU A 86 -10.92 -3.63 0.20
N PRO A 87 -12.08 -3.16 0.71
CA PRO A 87 -13.21 -2.89 -0.16
C PRO A 87 -12.70 -1.86 -1.14
N GLU A 88 -12.79 -2.22 -2.42
CA GLU A 88 -12.48 -1.39 -3.57
C GLU A 88 -12.77 0.08 -3.19
N THR A 89 -11.75 0.93 -3.25
CA THR A 89 -11.78 2.38 -2.96
C THR A 89 -12.71 3.09 -3.95
N LYS A 90 -13.96 2.68 -4.01
CA LYS A 90 -14.95 3.00 -5.02
C LYS A 90 -16.19 3.47 -4.28
N GLY A 91 -16.28 4.79 -4.15
CA GLY A 91 -17.52 5.44 -3.72
C GLY A 91 -17.43 6.32 -2.48
N LYS A 92 -16.26 6.50 -1.86
CA LYS A 92 -16.04 7.67 -0.99
C LYS A 92 -15.22 8.69 -1.74
N SER A 93 -15.83 9.84 -1.99
CA SER A 93 -15.15 11.08 -2.34
C SER A 93 -13.95 11.22 -1.41
N LEU A 94 -12.74 11.21 -1.98
CA LEU A 94 -11.56 11.61 -1.24
C LEU A 94 -11.86 13.01 -0.68
N PRO A 95 -11.70 13.25 0.64
CA PRO A 95 -11.69 14.61 1.15
C PRO A 95 -10.68 15.39 0.31
N GLN A 96 -11.15 16.43 -0.35
CA GLN A 96 -10.43 17.11 -1.43
C GLN A 96 -9.16 17.84 -0.92
N THR A 97 -8.97 17.91 0.40
CA THR A 97 -7.84 18.57 1.04
C THR A 97 -7.52 17.97 2.41
N LEU A 98 -6.25 18.06 2.83
CA LEU A 98 -5.77 17.68 4.16
C LEU A 98 -6.48 18.47 5.29
N GLN A 99 -7.00 19.68 4.98
CA GLN A 99 -7.81 20.49 5.89
C GLN A 99 -9.06 19.78 6.42
N GLU A 100 -9.73 18.94 5.62
CA GLU A 100 -10.89 18.17 6.09
C GLU A 100 -10.47 17.01 6.99
N GLY A 101 -9.34 16.35 6.70
CA GLY A 101 -8.76 15.31 7.55
C GLY A 101 -8.28 15.84 8.90
N GLU A 102 -7.64 17.01 8.91
CA GLU A 102 -7.22 17.69 10.15
C GLU A 102 -8.41 18.27 10.93
N ALA A 103 -9.47 18.77 10.27
CA ALA A 103 -10.69 19.22 10.95
C ALA A 103 -11.43 18.08 11.66
N PHE A 104 -11.44 16.88 11.09
CA PHE A 104 -11.98 15.67 11.74
C PHE A 104 -11.17 15.26 12.99
N LEU A 105 -9.85 15.40 12.96
CA LEU A 105 -8.99 15.10 14.11
C LEU A 105 -9.00 16.23 15.17
N SER A 106 -9.13 17.48 14.73
CA SER A 106 -9.21 18.67 15.59
C SER A 106 -10.54 18.78 16.34
N THR A 107 -11.67 18.44 15.70
CA THR A 107 -12.99 18.46 16.35
C THR A 107 -13.11 17.38 17.45
N ALA A 108 -12.30 16.31 17.40
CA ALA A 108 -12.24 15.32 18.46
C ALA A 108 -11.48 15.80 19.72
N ASN A 109 -10.77 16.93 19.66
CA ASN A 109 -9.93 17.41 20.77
C ASN A 109 -10.17 18.88 21.17
N VAL A 110 -11.29 19.49 20.74
CA VAL A 110 -11.70 20.82 21.24
C VAL A 110 -12.98 20.64 22.09
N PRO A 111 -12.86 20.68 23.43
CA PRO A 111 -14.02 20.83 24.30
C PRO A 111 -14.80 22.11 23.92
N PRO A 112 -16.14 22.10 24.01
CA PRO A 112 -17.03 23.15 23.49
C PRO A 112 -16.87 24.56 24.13
N GLU A 113 -15.84 24.81 24.93
CA GLU A 113 -15.71 25.99 25.78
C GLU A 113 -15.14 27.22 25.07
N VAL A 114 -14.27 27.05 24.06
CA VAL A 114 -13.53 28.19 23.45
C VAL A 114 -14.36 28.98 22.41
N LYS A 115 -15.56 28.50 22.04
CA LYS A 115 -16.43 29.20 21.07
C LYS A 115 -17.20 30.39 21.68
N ARG A 116 -17.25 30.53 23.01
CA ARG A 116 -18.01 31.60 23.68
C ARG A 116 -17.18 32.84 24.03
N GLU A 117 -15.85 32.76 24.04
CA GLU A 117 -15.02 33.89 24.47
C GLU A 117 -14.81 34.93 23.35
N ASN A 118 -14.72 34.51 22.09
CA ASN A 118 -14.39 35.40 20.96
C ASN A 118 -15.60 36.12 20.33
N GLN A 119 -16.77 36.10 20.97
CA GLN A 119 -17.95 36.87 20.54
C GLN A 119 -18.32 38.02 21.50
N THR A 120 -17.56 38.23 22.58
CA THR A 120 -17.92 39.22 23.63
C THR A 120 -16.79 40.15 24.06
N SER A 121 -15.72 40.32 23.29
CA SER A 121 -14.71 41.36 23.55
C SER A 121 -14.20 42.00 22.27
#